data_AF-D4J8L9-F1
#
_entry.id   AF-D4J8L9-F1
#
_cell.length_a   1.000
_cell.length_b   1.000
_cell.length_c   1.000
_cell.angle_alpha   90.00
_cell.angle_beta   90.00
_cell.angle_gamma   90.00
#
_symmetry.space_group_name_H-M   'P 1'
#
loop_
_entity.id
_entity.type
_entity.pdbx_description
1 polymer ?
#
loop_
_entity_poly.entity_id
_entity_poly.type
_entity_poly.pdbx_seq_one_letter_code
_entity_poly.pdbx_strand_id
1 'polypeptide(L)' 'MTKLQIIAKLWSAVYDLVFLVKGTPTKTLEQIESDLDVIEYACRKYVDCDDDEIAIGSEGGVAYAGTSTARKAD' A
#
# COMPACT_ATOMS: atom_id res chain seq x y z
N MET A 1 -10.79 3.03 8.86
CA MET A 1 -9.36 3.08 8.51
C MET A 1 -9.15 4.13 7.44
N THR A 2 -8.26 5.11 7.67
CA THR A 2 -7.88 6.15 6.69
C THR A 2 -6.95 5.57 5.61
N LYS A 3 -6.78 6.25 4.46
CA LYS A 3 -5.83 5.83 3.40
C LYS A 3 -4.42 5.58 3.97
N LEU A 4 -3.90 6.51 4.80
CA LEU A 4 -2.59 6.38 5.46
C LEU A 4 -2.51 5.18 6.41
N GLN A 5 -3.56 4.91 7.19
CA GLN A 5 -3.59 3.75 8.10
C GLN A 5 -3.59 2.43 7.32
N ILE A 6 -4.28 2.37 6.17
CA ILE A 6 -4.29 1.18 5.30
C ILE A 6 -2.89 0.93 4.74
N ILE A 7 -2.23 1.97 4.21
CA ILE A 7 -0.86 1.89 3.71
C ILE A 7 0.11 1.43 4.81
N ALA A 8 0.04 2.02 6.01
CA ALA A 8 0.90 1.64 7.12
C ALA A 8 0.69 0.17 7.54
N LYS A 9 -0.57 -0.29 7.56
CA LYS A 9 -0.91 -1.69 7.90
C LYS A 9 -0.49 -2.68 6.82
N LEU A 10 -0.61 -2.31 5.53
CA LEU A 10 -0.07 -3.09 4.41
C LEU A 10 1.44 -3.31 4.59
N TRP A 11 2.20 -2.24 4.84
CA TRP A 11 3.63 -2.36 5.08
C TRP A 11 3.96 -3.22 6.31
N SER A 12 3.19 -3.10 7.39
CA SER A 12 3.34 -3.98 8.54
C SER A 12 3.15 -5.45 8.17
N ALA A 13 2.08 -5.80 7.44
CA ALA A 13 1.82 -7.17 7.01
C ALA A 13 2.91 -7.71 6.07
N VAL A 14 3.45 -6.86 5.18
CA VAL A 14 4.60 -7.22 4.32
C VAL A 14 5.83 -7.56 5.17
N TYR A 15 6.13 -6.78 6.22
CA TYR A 15 7.25 -7.10 7.12
C TYR A 15 7.01 -8.37 7.93
N ASP A 16 5.78 -8.62 8.38
CA ASP A 16 5.43 -9.86 9.08
C ASP A 16 5.66 -11.08 8.16
N LEU A 17 5.28 -11.00 6.87
CA LEU A 17 5.59 -12.04 5.87
C LEU A 17 7.10 -12.22 5.65
N VAL A 18 7.85 -11.12 5.55
CA VAL A 18 9.32 -11.18 5.41
C VAL A 18 9.96 -11.86 6.63
N PHE A 19 9.48 -11.57 7.84
CA PHE A 19 9.96 -12.21 9.06
C PHE A 19 9.58 -13.69 9.14
N LEU A 20 8.39 -14.05 8.66
CA LEU A 20 7.97 -15.45 8.54
C LEU A 20 8.92 -16.24 7.61
N VAL A 21 9.26 -15.69 6.44
CA VAL A 21 10.21 -16.32 5.49
C VAL A 21 11.62 -16.42 6.06
N LYS A 22 12.05 -15.43 6.85
CA LYS A 22 13.37 -15.42 7.52
C LYS A 22 13.46 -16.38 8.72
N GLY A 23 12.35 -17.03 9.10
CA GLY A 23 12.32 -17.94 10.26
C GLY A 23 12.36 -17.21 11.60
N THR A 24 12.08 -15.90 11.62
CA THR A 24 11.98 -15.09 12.85
C THR A 24 10.60 -14.44 12.98
N PRO A 25 9.49 -15.19 12.88
CA PRO A 25 8.15 -14.61 12.89
C PRO A 25 7.81 -14.02 14.26
N THR A 26 7.17 -12.85 14.24
CA THR A 26 6.47 -12.26 15.39
C THR A 26 4.99 -12.64 15.41
N LYS A 27 4.44 -13.07 14.27
CA LYS A 27 3.05 -13.52 14.06
C LYS A 27 3.03 -14.84 13.29
N THR A 28 1.99 -15.64 13.52
CA THR A 28 1.75 -16.85 12.71
C THR A 28 1.20 -16.48 11.33
N LEU A 29 1.21 -17.45 10.40
CA LEU A 29 0.64 -17.24 9.07
C LEU A 29 -0.85 -16.87 9.16
N GLU A 30 -1.61 -17.56 10.00
CA GLU A 30 -3.05 -17.35 10.17
C GLU A 30 -3.37 -15.95 10.72
N GLN A 31 -2.50 -15.42 11.58
CA GLN A 31 -2.62 -14.05 12.09
C GLN A 31 -2.34 -13.02 11.00
N ILE A 32 -1.33 -13.28 10.15
CA ILE A 32 -1.01 -12.41 9.02
C ILE A 32 -2.14 -12.44 7.99
N GLU A 33 -2.70 -13.61 7.68
CA GLU A 33 -3.87 -13.76 6.79
C GLU A 33 -5.09 -13.00 7.34
N SER A 34 -5.36 -13.12 8.65
CA SER A 34 -6.44 -12.36 9.29
C SER A 34 -6.24 -10.84 9.19
N ASP A 35 -4.99 -10.37 9.33
CA ASP A 35 -4.66 -8.95 9.16
C ASP A 35 -4.86 -8.51 7.70
N LEU A 36 -4.48 -9.37 6.73
CA LEU A 36 -4.67 -9.12 5.30
C LEU A 36 -6.16 -9.06 4.93
N ASP A 37 -7.02 -9.91 5.49
CA ASP A 37 -8.47 -9.86 5.27
C ASP A 37 -9.08 -8.51 5.72
N VAL A 38 -8.65 -8.01 6.88
CA VAL A 38 -9.10 -6.70 7.40
C VAL A 38 -8.61 -5.57 6.50
N ILE A 39 -7.38 -5.67 5.99
CA ILE A 39 -6.82 -4.71 5.03
C ILE A 39 -7.58 -4.75 3.71
N GLU A 40 -7.83 -5.92 3.14
CA GLU A 40 -8.60 -6.10 1.90
C GLU A 40 -9.99 -5.47 2.05
N TYR A 41 -10.69 -5.79 3.14
CA TYR A 41 -11.99 -5.21 3.44
C TYR A 41 -11.93 -3.68 3.49
N ALA A 42 -10.89 -3.11 4.09
CA ALA A 42 -10.68 -1.66 4.14
C ALA A 42 -10.32 -1.04 2.78
N CYS A 43 -9.72 -1.81 1.87
CA CYS A 43 -9.37 -1.40 0.50
C CYS A 43 -10.57 -1.41 -0.44
N ARG A 44 -11.60 -2.25 -0.23
CA ARG A 44 -12.76 -2.40 -1.13
C ARG A 44 -13.44 -1.09 -1.53
N LYS A 45 -13.49 -0.12 -0.62
CA LYS A 45 -14.08 1.21 -0.87
C LYS A 45 -13.29 2.09 -1.85
N TYR A 46 -12.09 1.69 -2.25
CA TYR A 46 -11.25 2.41 -3.21
C TYR A 46 -11.08 1.68 -4.54
N VAL A 47 -11.74 0.53 -4.75
CA VAL A 47 -11.60 -0.28 -5.98
C VAL A 47 -11.98 0.51 -7.23
N ASP A 48 -13.01 1.35 -7.12
CA ASP A 48 -13.51 2.20 -8.21
C ASP A 48 -13.12 3.68 -8.03
N CYS A 49 -12.24 3.99 -7.06
CA CYS A 49 -11.73 5.34 -6.90
C CYS A 49 -10.53 5.55 -7.82
N ASP A 50 -10.51 6.66 -8.55
CA ASP A 50 -9.28 7.11 -9.22
C ASP A 50 -8.17 7.34 -8.18
N ASP A 51 -6.92 7.15 -8.60
CA ASP A 51 -5.75 7.48 -7.80
C ASP A 51 -5.72 9.00 -7.56
N ASP A 52 -6.38 9.45 -6.50
CA ASP A 52 -6.18 10.81 -6.00
C ASP A 52 -4.70 10.93 -5.62
N GLU A 53 -3.95 11.81 -6.28
CA GLU A 53 -2.61 12.17 -5.83
C GLU A 53 -2.70 12.50 -4.34
N ILE A 54 -2.00 11.75 -3.49
CA ILE A 54 -1.73 12.21 -2.15
C ILE A 54 -0.97 13.51 -2.37
N ALA A 55 -1.63 14.66 -2.18
CA ALA A 55 -0.99 15.95 -2.24
C ALA A 55 0.01 15.98 -1.09
N ILE A 56 1.23 15.49 -1.38
CA ILE A 56 2.38 15.65 -0.51
C ILE A 56 2.67 17.15 -0.60
N GLY A 57 2.02 17.92 0.27
CA GLY A 57 2.32 19.33 0.45
C GLY A 57 3.83 19.43 0.57
N SER A 58 4.43 20.10 -0.40
CA SER A 58 5.87 20.12 -0.61
C SER A 58 6.54 20.93 0.51
N GLU A 59 6.69 20.29 1.66
CA GLU A 59 7.67 20.65 2.68
C GLU A 59 8.71 19.53 2.72
N GLY A 60 9.39 19.29 1.59
CA GLY A 60 10.50 18.33 1.47
C GLY A 60 10.33 17.32 0.35
N GLY A 61 10.48 17.77 -0.89
CA GLY A 61 10.23 16.98 -2.09
C GLY A 61 11.23 15.84 -2.35
N VAL A 62 10.68 14.72 -2.80
CA VAL A 62 11.26 13.92 -3.90
C VAL A 62 10.10 13.48 -4.78
N ALA A 63 9.94 14.14 -5.92
CA ALA A 63 8.98 13.75 -6.94
C ALA A 63 9.47 12.45 -7.58
N TYR A 64 8.70 11.37 -7.46
CA TYR A 64 8.89 10.21 -8.31
C TYR A 64 8.42 10.61 -9.72
N ALA A 65 9.36 10.79 -10.64
CA ALA A 65 9.03 11.16 -12.01
C ALA A 65 8.32 9.99 -12.70
N GLY A 66 7.02 10.13 -12.96
CA GLY A 66 6.29 9.28 -13.90
C GLY A 66 6.91 9.43 -15.28
N THR A 67 7.38 8.33 -15.86
CA THR A 67 7.97 8.34 -17.20
C THR A 67 6.90 8.13 -18.27
N SER A 68 6.89 9.07 -19.22
CA SER A 68 6.64 8.91 -20.66
C SER A 68 5.22 8.65 -21.18
N THR A 69 4.58 9.78 -21.50
CA THR A 69 3.98 10.15 -22.80
C THR A 69 4.01 9.15 -23.98
N ALA A 70 2.84 8.99 -24.64
CA ALA A 70 2.74 8.92 -26.10
C ALA A 70 1.34 9.38 -26.59
N ARG A 71 1.21 10.64 -27.03
CA ARG A 71 0.14 11.05 -27.95
C ARG A 71 0.63 10.79 -29.37
N LYS A 72 -0.11 10.00 -30.14
CA LYS A 72 -0.07 10.07 -31.61
C LYS A 72 -1.23 10.97 -32.05
N ALA A 73 -0.91 12.00 -32.82
CA ALA A 73 -1.87 12.79 -33.58
C ALA A 73 -1.49 12.61 -35.06
N ASP A 74 -2.48 12.28 -35.88
CA ASP A 74 -2.50 12.52 -37.34
C ASP A 74 -3.24 13.84 -37.58
#